data_AF-A0A369LQN1-F1
#
_entry.id   AF-A0A369LQN1-F1
#
_cell.length_a   1.000
_cell.length_b   1.000
_cell.length_c   1.000
_cell.angle_alpha   90.00
_cell.angle_beta   90.00
_cell.angle_gamma   90.00
#
_symmetry.space_group_name_H-M   'P 1'
#
loop_
_entity.id
_entity.type
_entity.pdbx_description
1 polymer ?
#
loop_
_entity_poly.entity_id
_entity_poly.type
_entity_poly.pdbx_seq_one_letter_code
_entity_poly.pdbx_strand_id
1 'polypeptide(L)'
;MAKTFSILGDSISTFDGWNPPGFDVFYSDERLEKTGVTHVEQTWWRLLIDHFGGSLLKNDSFSGSLVEGGFFPAGDSDARADAILGDEGEAPDAIVCFIGINDYGWGGAKMNADGHGSACPAELSAQAPVEKVLAELAAPGQIERFKTAYASMLARLRARCPETEIWCVTLVPGRIAGHAKQQFAYDFRGVPFAEYNDAIRAAAHEAGAHVADAFACGMDYEAIEGTHPTARGMRQLAGMFAWSMEHETEIDAALGRGARELATVPQSMLPAELLSEWEDATLWRSAPLCADKPCSFCEHAMAPNNAWLLMCDN
;
A
#
# COMPACT_ATOMS: atom_id res chain seq x y z
N MET A 1 -1.82 -9.03 -28.35
CA MET A 1 -1.24 -7.74 -27.93
C MET A 1 -0.67 -7.93 -26.53
N ALA A 2 0.31 -7.14 -26.11
CA ALA A 2 0.79 -7.18 -24.72
C ALA A 2 -0.33 -6.70 -23.79
N LYS A 3 -0.42 -7.29 -22.59
CA LYS A 3 -1.41 -6.92 -21.58
C LYS A 3 -1.14 -5.49 -21.07
N THR A 4 -2.17 -4.68 -20.97
CA THR A 4 -2.12 -3.31 -20.44
C THR A 4 -2.45 -3.31 -18.96
N PHE A 5 -1.67 -2.54 -18.20
CA PHE A 5 -1.82 -2.43 -16.75
C PHE A 5 -2.04 -0.98 -16.36
N SER A 6 -3.00 -0.73 -15.47
CA SER A 6 -3.05 0.51 -14.72
C SER A 6 -2.77 0.28 -13.24
N ILE A 7 -2.21 1.28 -12.57
CA ILE A 7 -1.85 1.23 -11.16
C ILE A 7 -2.77 2.17 -10.40
N LEU A 8 -3.41 1.70 -9.33
CA LEU A 8 -4.07 2.56 -8.34
C LEU A 8 -3.26 2.49 -7.05
N GLY A 9 -2.69 3.61 -6.63
CA GLY A 9 -1.79 3.59 -5.47
C GLY A 9 -1.69 4.89 -4.68
N ASP A 10 -0.76 4.89 -3.74
CA ASP A 10 -0.35 6.05 -2.97
C ASP A 10 1.07 6.49 -3.32
N SER A 11 1.76 7.18 -2.42
CA SER A 11 3.12 7.70 -2.61
C SER A 11 4.12 6.63 -3.03
N ILE A 12 3.98 5.38 -2.55
CA ILE A 12 4.89 4.27 -2.88
C ILE A 12 4.89 3.96 -4.39
N SER A 13 3.81 4.32 -5.08
CA SER A 13 3.57 3.98 -6.48
C SER A 13 3.73 5.17 -7.44
N THR A 14 4.10 6.34 -6.93
CA THR A 14 4.31 7.54 -7.75
C THR A 14 5.68 7.58 -8.44
N PHE A 15 5.81 8.32 -9.55
CA PHE A 15 7.09 8.71 -10.13
C PHE A 15 6.91 9.92 -11.05
N ASP A 16 7.78 10.93 -10.92
CA ASP A 16 7.60 12.19 -11.64
C ASP A 16 7.56 12.01 -13.16
N GLY A 17 6.58 12.67 -13.80
CA GLY A 17 6.29 12.52 -15.23
C GLY A 17 5.49 11.27 -15.63
N TRP A 18 5.12 10.39 -14.69
CA TRP A 18 4.36 9.16 -14.98
C TRP A 18 2.98 9.08 -14.33
N ASN A 19 2.61 10.07 -13.52
CA ASN A 19 1.26 10.21 -12.94
C ASN A 19 0.42 11.24 -13.73
N PRO A 20 -0.92 11.23 -13.60
CA PRO A 20 -1.76 12.25 -14.23
C PRO A 20 -1.38 13.67 -13.78
N PRO A 21 -1.54 14.69 -14.66
CA PRO A 21 -1.21 16.06 -14.31
C PRO A 21 -1.96 16.56 -13.06
N GLY A 22 -1.23 17.19 -12.13
CA GLY A 22 -1.79 17.73 -10.89
C GLY A 22 -1.88 16.74 -9.73
N PHE A 23 -1.40 15.51 -9.91
CA PHE A 23 -1.28 14.54 -8.82
C PHE A 23 -0.01 14.80 -8.02
N ASP A 24 -0.08 14.67 -6.70
CA ASP A 24 1.10 14.78 -5.85
C ASP A 24 2.00 13.55 -6.03
N VAL A 25 3.30 13.79 -6.19
CA VAL A 25 4.30 12.76 -6.48
C VAL A 25 5.37 12.76 -5.39
N PHE A 26 5.68 11.57 -4.86
CA PHE A 26 6.75 11.39 -3.88
C PHE A 26 8.12 11.25 -4.55
N TYR A 27 8.25 10.39 -5.57
CA TYR A 27 9.54 10.16 -6.25
C TYR A 27 9.80 11.28 -7.26
N SER A 28 10.37 12.37 -6.76
CA SER A 28 10.72 13.59 -7.49
C SER A 28 11.94 14.29 -6.86
N ASP A 29 12.63 15.12 -7.65
CA ASP A 29 13.73 15.97 -7.20
C ASP A 29 14.79 15.25 -6.34
N GLU A 30 15.15 15.82 -5.19
CA GLU A 30 16.13 15.27 -4.24
C GLU A 30 15.75 13.89 -3.68
N ARG A 31 14.48 13.47 -3.75
CA ARG A 31 14.04 12.16 -3.25
C ARG A 31 14.49 11.03 -4.17
N LEU A 32 14.71 11.30 -5.46
CA LEU A 32 15.25 10.32 -6.40
C LEU A 32 16.64 9.85 -5.95
N GLU A 33 17.52 10.79 -5.60
CA GLU A 33 18.85 10.48 -5.08
C GLU A 33 18.80 9.84 -3.69
N LYS A 34 17.94 10.34 -2.78
CA LYS A 34 17.81 9.79 -1.42
C LYS A 34 17.31 8.34 -1.38
N THR A 35 16.38 7.98 -2.28
CA THR A 35 15.82 6.63 -2.39
C THR A 35 16.65 5.71 -3.28
N GLY A 36 17.48 6.29 -4.16
CA GLY A 36 18.17 5.58 -5.23
C GLY A 36 17.26 5.17 -6.39
N VAL A 37 15.97 5.51 -6.36
CA VAL A 37 15.01 5.31 -7.47
C VAL A 37 15.14 6.52 -8.40
N THR A 38 16.15 6.51 -9.26
CA THR A 38 16.47 7.61 -10.18
C THR A 38 15.83 7.49 -11.55
N HIS A 39 15.27 6.31 -11.87
CA HIS A 39 14.64 6.01 -13.14
C HIS A 39 13.32 5.25 -12.93
N VAL A 40 12.37 5.46 -13.83
CA VAL A 40 11.04 4.84 -13.75
C VAL A 40 11.11 3.31 -13.82
N GLU A 41 12.09 2.77 -14.53
CA GLU A 41 12.36 1.33 -14.66
C GLU A 41 12.71 0.67 -13.32
N GLN A 42 13.03 1.47 -12.30
CA GLN A 42 13.32 0.98 -10.95
C GLN A 42 12.09 0.96 -10.04
N THR A 43 10.94 1.46 -10.50
CA THR A 43 9.70 1.43 -9.71
C THR A 43 9.12 0.02 -9.65
N TRP A 44 8.49 -0.34 -8.54
CA TRP A 44 7.92 -1.68 -8.37
C TRP A 44 6.92 -2.02 -9.47
N TRP A 45 6.11 -1.05 -9.89
CA TRP A 45 5.07 -1.25 -10.88
C TRP A 45 5.63 -1.44 -12.27
N ARG A 46 6.73 -0.75 -12.62
CA ARG A 46 7.37 -0.98 -13.92
C ARG A 46 8.01 -2.35 -13.97
N LEU A 47 8.71 -2.74 -12.90
CA LEU A 47 9.31 -4.07 -12.75
C LEU A 47 8.24 -5.19 -12.81
N LEU A 48 7.09 -4.99 -12.15
CA LEU A 48 5.96 -5.92 -12.19
C LEU A 48 5.37 -6.05 -13.59
N ILE A 49 5.13 -4.94 -14.27
CA ILE A 49 4.57 -4.94 -15.63
C ILE A 49 5.53 -5.62 -16.61
N ASP A 50 6.83 -5.33 -16.50
CA ASP A 50 7.86 -5.96 -17.33
C ASP A 50 7.95 -7.48 -17.06
N HIS A 51 7.78 -7.93 -15.81
CA HIS A 51 7.70 -9.36 -15.45
C HIS A 51 6.58 -10.09 -16.20
N PHE A 52 5.41 -9.47 -16.32
CA PHE A 52 4.27 -10.03 -17.07
C PHE A 52 4.32 -9.73 -18.59
N GLY A 53 5.40 -9.12 -19.10
CA GLY A 53 5.55 -8.75 -20.50
C GLY A 53 4.48 -7.76 -20.97
N GLY A 54 3.99 -6.92 -20.06
CA GLY A 54 2.91 -5.96 -20.29
C GLY A 54 3.39 -4.56 -20.68
N SER A 55 2.45 -3.61 -20.64
CA SER A 55 2.72 -2.18 -20.77
C SER A 55 1.83 -1.37 -19.82
N LEU A 56 2.33 -0.22 -19.36
CA LEU A 56 1.55 0.70 -18.54
C LEU A 56 0.54 1.46 -19.41
N LEU A 57 -0.73 1.50 -18.97
CA LEU A 57 -1.76 2.38 -19.51
C LEU A 57 -1.84 3.68 -18.68
N LYS A 58 -2.10 3.59 -17.38
CA LYS A 58 -2.12 4.73 -16.44
C LYS A 58 -1.52 4.40 -15.09
N ASN A 59 -0.93 5.39 -14.43
CA ASN A 59 -0.53 5.30 -13.03
C ASN A 59 -1.33 6.30 -12.18
N ASP A 60 -2.53 5.90 -11.77
CA ASP A 60 -3.40 6.60 -10.83
C ASP A 60 -2.89 6.46 -9.37
N SER A 61 -1.68 6.94 -9.12
CA SER A 61 -1.09 6.99 -7.78
C SER A 61 -0.97 8.43 -7.30
N PHE A 62 -1.38 8.69 -6.07
CA PHE A 62 -1.36 10.03 -5.46
C PHE A 62 -0.67 9.99 -4.10
N SER A 63 0.37 10.81 -3.92
CA SER A 63 1.18 10.82 -2.70
C SER A 63 0.36 11.21 -1.47
N GLY A 64 0.38 10.35 -0.45
CA GLY A 64 -0.37 10.54 0.80
C GLY A 64 -1.86 10.14 0.73
N SER A 65 -2.34 9.66 -0.42
CA SER A 65 -3.73 9.25 -0.58
C SER A 65 -4.11 8.12 0.36
N LEU A 66 -5.25 8.30 1.03
CA LEU A 66 -5.98 7.24 1.70
C LEU A 66 -6.86 6.49 0.70
N VAL A 67 -7.36 5.31 1.10
CA VAL A 67 -8.52 4.68 0.46
C VAL A 67 -9.77 5.43 0.87
N GLU A 68 -9.97 5.65 2.16
CA GLU A 68 -11.13 6.34 2.75
C GLU A 68 -11.12 7.85 2.45
N GLY A 69 -12.25 8.37 1.99
CA GLY A 69 -12.51 9.82 1.97
C GLY A 69 -13.63 10.26 1.04
N GLY A 70 -14.02 9.43 0.08
CA GLY A 70 -15.14 9.62 -0.86
C GLY A 70 -14.90 10.66 -1.95
N PHE A 71 -13.91 11.53 -1.78
CA PHE A 71 -13.58 12.66 -2.64
C PHE A 71 -12.10 12.64 -3.02
N PHE A 72 -11.75 13.27 -4.13
CA PHE A 72 -10.36 13.36 -4.57
C PHE A 72 -9.48 14.01 -3.49
N PRO A 73 -8.31 13.44 -3.15
CA PRO A 73 -7.61 12.38 -3.87
C PRO A 73 -7.85 10.95 -3.35
N ALA A 74 -8.80 10.71 -2.43
CA ALA A 74 -9.03 9.38 -1.85
C ALA A 74 -9.32 8.31 -2.90
N GLY A 75 -8.78 7.11 -2.69
CA GLY A 75 -8.91 5.97 -3.62
C GLY A 75 -10.35 5.58 -3.89
N ASP A 76 -11.25 5.74 -2.90
CA ASP A 76 -12.68 5.56 -3.07
C ASP A 76 -13.39 6.81 -3.62
N SER A 77 -12.78 7.56 -4.53
CA SER A 77 -13.43 8.67 -5.24
C SER A 77 -13.70 8.31 -6.70
N ASP A 78 -14.74 8.92 -7.29
CA ASP A 78 -15.01 8.75 -8.72
C ASP A 78 -13.87 9.28 -9.58
N ALA A 79 -13.21 10.38 -9.16
CA ALA A 79 -12.08 10.97 -9.88
C ALA A 79 -10.89 9.99 -9.99
N ARG A 80 -10.60 9.24 -8.93
CA ARG A 80 -9.56 8.19 -8.95
C ARG A 80 -9.97 7.01 -9.84
N ALA A 81 -11.23 6.58 -9.75
CA ALA A 81 -11.74 5.52 -10.62
C ALA A 81 -11.74 5.90 -12.11
N ASP A 82 -11.93 7.18 -12.45
CA ASP A 82 -11.86 7.68 -13.83
C ASP A 82 -10.40 7.82 -14.32
N ALA A 83 -9.45 8.16 -13.44
CA ALA A 83 -8.04 8.34 -13.76
C ALA A 83 -7.29 7.05 -14.15
N ILE A 84 -7.93 5.88 -13.94
CA ILE A 84 -7.38 4.57 -14.33
C ILE A 84 -7.46 4.30 -15.84
N LEU A 85 -8.33 5.03 -16.55
CA LEU A 85 -8.63 4.85 -17.97
C LEU A 85 -7.61 5.57 -18.86
N GLY A 86 -7.39 5.02 -20.06
CA GLY A 86 -6.63 5.69 -21.12
C GLY A 86 -7.22 7.05 -21.53
N ASP A 87 -6.46 7.84 -22.28
CA ASP A 87 -6.87 9.20 -22.67
C ASP A 87 -8.12 9.23 -23.56
N GLU A 88 -8.44 8.12 -24.24
CA GLU A 88 -9.66 7.97 -25.03
C GLU A 88 -10.73 7.13 -24.31
N GLY A 89 -10.52 6.83 -23.02
CA GLY A 89 -11.44 6.05 -22.18
C GLY A 89 -11.19 4.54 -22.25
N GLU A 90 -10.03 4.10 -22.72
CA GLU A 90 -9.68 2.68 -22.79
C GLU A 90 -9.56 2.08 -21.38
N ALA A 91 -10.19 0.93 -21.16
CA ALA A 91 -9.99 0.15 -19.94
C ALA A 91 -8.68 -0.66 -20.05
N PRO A 92 -7.87 -0.73 -18.98
CA PRO A 92 -6.71 -1.63 -18.95
C PRO A 92 -7.16 -3.09 -18.87
N ASP A 93 -6.30 -4.01 -19.28
CA ASP A 93 -6.54 -5.45 -19.09
C ASP A 93 -6.44 -5.84 -17.60
N ALA A 94 -5.56 -5.19 -16.83
CA ALA A 94 -5.46 -5.36 -15.38
C ALA A 94 -5.26 -4.02 -14.63
N ILE A 95 -5.80 -3.96 -13.42
CA ILE A 95 -5.53 -2.91 -12.43
C ILE A 95 -4.83 -3.53 -11.24
N VAL A 96 -3.71 -2.95 -10.81
CA VAL A 96 -3.02 -3.34 -9.58
C VAL A 96 -3.24 -2.24 -8.54
N CYS A 97 -3.97 -2.59 -7.47
CA CYS A 97 -4.28 -1.70 -6.36
C CYS A 97 -3.30 -1.96 -5.21
N PHE A 98 -2.41 -0.99 -4.94
CA PHE A 98 -1.51 -1.01 -3.79
C PHE A 98 -1.65 0.31 -3.02
N ILE A 99 -2.58 0.32 -2.08
CA ILE A 99 -3.02 1.49 -1.32
C ILE A 99 -3.59 1.05 0.04
N GLY A 100 -3.51 1.92 1.04
CA GLY A 100 -4.10 1.71 2.37
C GLY A 100 -3.14 1.97 3.52
N ILE A 101 -1.85 2.15 3.24
CA ILE A 101 -0.86 2.47 4.27
C ILE A 101 -1.15 3.85 4.91
N ASN A 102 -1.76 4.77 4.15
CA ASN A 102 -2.19 6.07 4.67
C ASN A 102 -3.35 5.97 5.65
N ASP A 103 -4.32 5.08 5.39
CA ASP A 103 -5.43 4.80 6.31
C ASP A 103 -4.89 4.20 7.61
N TYR A 104 -3.94 3.27 7.50
CA TYR A 104 -3.20 2.70 8.63
C TYR A 104 -2.47 3.78 9.45
N GLY A 105 -1.66 4.60 8.80
CA GLY A 105 -0.85 5.62 9.48
C GLY A 105 -1.63 6.83 10.01
N TRP A 106 -2.79 7.16 9.44
CA TRP A 106 -3.65 8.23 9.97
C TRP A 106 -4.73 7.73 10.91
N GLY A 107 -5.13 6.46 10.82
CA GLY A 107 -6.30 5.95 11.53
C GLY A 107 -7.62 6.41 10.89
N GLY A 108 -7.59 6.62 9.56
CA GLY A 108 -8.76 6.99 8.75
C GLY A 108 -8.82 8.45 8.31
N ALA A 109 -9.77 8.73 7.40
CA ALA A 109 -9.93 10.01 6.72
C ALA A 109 -10.20 11.17 7.67
N LYS A 110 -10.97 10.95 8.74
CA LYS A 110 -11.24 11.98 9.75
C LYS A 110 -9.98 12.46 10.44
N MET A 111 -9.12 11.52 10.88
CA MET A 111 -7.89 11.87 11.58
C MET A 111 -6.87 12.51 10.65
N ASN A 112 -6.84 12.07 9.38
CA ASN A 112 -6.09 12.76 8.33
C ASN A 112 -6.56 14.22 8.16
N ALA A 113 -7.87 14.45 8.10
CA ALA A 113 -8.45 15.79 7.97
C ALA A 113 -8.16 16.68 9.18
N ASP A 114 -8.47 16.20 10.39
CA ASP A 114 -8.23 16.95 11.64
C ASP A 114 -6.73 17.23 11.86
N GLY A 115 -5.87 16.34 11.36
CA GLY A 115 -4.42 16.47 11.39
C GLY A 115 -3.82 17.32 10.27
N HIS A 116 -4.64 17.88 9.39
CA HIS A 116 -4.26 18.66 8.21
C HIS A 116 -3.28 17.90 7.31
N GLY A 117 -3.60 16.64 7.02
CA GLY A 117 -2.86 15.81 6.07
C GLY A 117 -2.83 16.45 4.67
N SER A 118 -1.69 16.38 4.00
CA SER A 118 -1.47 17.05 2.70
C SER A 118 -2.39 16.54 1.59
N ALA A 119 -2.74 15.25 1.64
CA ALA A 119 -3.64 14.60 0.69
C ALA A 119 -5.09 14.53 1.19
N CYS A 120 -5.47 15.36 2.17
CA CYS A 120 -6.83 15.40 2.65
C CYS A 120 -7.76 15.98 1.56
N PRO A 121 -8.88 15.32 1.23
CA PRO A 121 -9.86 15.90 0.33
C PRO A 121 -10.36 17.26 0.83
N ALA A 122 -10.53 18.21 -0.10
CA ALA A 122 -10.90 19.60 0.23
C ALA A 122 -12.23 19.67 1.01
N GLU A 123 -13.17 18.78 0.69
CA GLU A 123 -14.47 18.64 1.33
C GLU A 123 -14.35 18.26 2.82
N LEU A 124 -13.38 17.40 3.14
CA LEU A 124 -13.11 16.99 4.52
C LEU A 124 -12.28 18.05 5.25
N SER A 125 -11.29 18.64 4.58
CA SER A 125 -10.48 19.73 5.13
C SER A 125 -11.34 20.95 5.51
N ALA A 126 -12.37 21.28 4.74
CA ALA A 126 -13.30 22.37 5.05
C ALA A 126 -14.11 22.14 6.35
N GLN A 127 -14.21 20.89 6.80
CA GLN A 127 -14.90 20.49 8.04
C GLN A 127 -13.94 20.28 9.21
N ALA A 128 -12.63 20.30 8.95
CA ALA A 128 -11.60 20.10 9.96
C ALA A 128 -11.51 21.31 10.91
N PRO A 129 -11.07 21.09 12.17
CA PRO A 129 -10.74 22.18 13.08
C PRO A 129 -9.65 23.09 12.49
N VAL A 130 -9.73 24.38 12.85
CA VAL A 130 -8.73 25.39 12.43
C VAL A 130 -7.34 25.06 12.98
N GLU A 131 -7.28 24.57 14.22
CA GLU A 131 -6.03 24.12 14.82
C GLU A 131 -5.79 22.64 14.49
N LYS A 132 -4.55 22.33 14.09
CA LYS A 132 -4.11 20.96 13.79
C LYS A 132 -4.25 20.08 15.04
N VAL A 133 -4.98 18.99 14.91
CA VAL A 133 -5.13 17.97 15.95
C VAL A 133 -4.04 16.93 15.79
N LEU A 134 -3.35 16.58 16.88
CA LEU A 134 -2.44 15.45 16.87
C LEU A 134 -3.26 14.17 16.81
N ALA A 135 -2.93 13.32 15.85
CA ALA A 135 -3.58 12.06 15.67
C ALA A 135 -3.17 11.11 16.80
N GLU A 136 -4.16 10.48 17.41
CA GLU A 136 -4.02 9.58 18.55
C GLU A 136 -4.51 8.17 18.17
N LEU A 137 -5.48 7.62 18.90
CA LEU A 137 -6.15 6.37 18.54
C LEU A 137 -7.15 6.58 17.41
N ALA A 138 -7.30 5.57 16.56
CA ALA A 138 -8.33 5.56 15.54
C ALA A 138 -9.71 5.50 16.21
N ALA A 139 -10.69 6.16 15.60
CA ALA A 139 -12.06 6.12 16.11
C ALA A 139 -12.63 4.69 16.03
N PRO A 140 -13.49 4.26 16.98
CA PRO A 140 -14.09 2.92 16.95
C PRO A 140 -14.71 2.58 15.58
N GLY A 141 -14.51 1.34 15.13
CA GLY A 141 -14.99 0.87 13.83
C GLY A 141 -14.13 1.33 12.63
N GLN A 142 -12.87 1.70 12.85
CA GLN A 142 -11.98 2.15 11.76
C GLN A 142 -11.81 1.09 10.67
N ILE A 143 -11.62 -0.17 11.04
CA ILE A 143 -11.44 -1.25 10.06
C ILE A 143 -12.69 -1.46 9.21
N GLU A 144 -13.89 -1.33 9.80
CA GLU A 144 -15.14 -1.42 9.02
C GLU A 144 -15.29 -0.25 8.04
N ARG A 145 -14.89 0.97 8.43
CA ARG A 145 -14.87 2.13 7.51
C ARG A 145 -13.86 1.92 6.37
N PHE A 146 -12.66 1.48 6.70
CA PHE A 146 -11.63 1.17 5.72
C PHE A 146 -12.10 0.08 4.74
N LYS A 147 -12.64 -1.05 5.24
CA LYS A 147 -13.21 -2.11 4.40
C LYS A 147 -14.33 -1.59 3.50
N THR A 148 -15.23 -0.76 4.04
CA THR A 148 -16.34 -0.15 3.28
C THR A 148 -15.81 0.76 2.17
N ALA A 149 -14.82 1.59 2.46
CA ALA A 149 -14.18 2.45 1.47
C ALA A 149 -13.46 1.62 0.39
N TYR A 150 -12.75 0.57 0.78
CA TYR A 150 -12.08 -0.33 -0.16
C TYR A 150 -13.08 -1.03 -1.07
N ALA A 151 -14.20 -1.54 -0.54
CA ALA A 151 -15.28 -2.11 -1.34
C ALA A 151 -15.90 -1.08 -2.30
N SER A 152 -16.06 0.17 -1.83
CA SER A 152 -16.56 1.28 -2.64
C SER A 152 -15.61 1.66 -3.77
N MET A 153 -14.30 1.65 -3.52
CA MET A 153 -13.25 1.81 -4.54
C MET A 153 -13.37 0.71 -5.61
N LEU A 154 -13.44 -0.56 -5.21
CA LEU A 154 -13.57 -1.69 -6.14
C LEU A 154 -14.87 -1.63 -6.96
N ALA A 155 -15.99 -1.26 -6.34
CA ALA A 155 -17.26 -1.08 -7.03
C ALA A 155 -17.19 0.02 -8.09
N ARG A 156 -16.54 1.15 -7.79
CA ARG A 156 -16.35 2.24 -8.75
C ARG A 156 -15.44 1.81 -9.91
N LEU A 157 -14.33 1.12 -9.64
CA LEU A 157 -13.46 0.57 -10.68
C LEU A 157 -14.22 -0.40 -11.60
N ARG A 158 -14.97 -1.35 -11.02
CA ARG A 158 -15.76 -2.33 -11.78
C ARG A 158 -16.85 -1.67 -12.63
N ALA A 159 -17.42 -0.55 -12.18
CA ALA A 159 -18.38 0.21 -12.97
C ALA A 159 -17.77 0.87 -14.21
N ARG A 160 -16.48 1.27 -14.17
CA ARG A 160 -15.75 1.83 -15.33
C ARG A 160 -15.18 0.73 -16.22
N CYS A 161 -14.71 -0.34 -15.60
CA CYS A 161 -13.93 -1.39 -16.24
C CYS A 161 -14.51 -2.79 -15.91
N PRO A 162 -15.67 -3.18 -16.47
CA PRO A 162 -16.36 -4.42 -16.08
C PRO A 162 -15.53 -5.69 -16.27
N GLU A 163 -14.78 -5.77 -17.37
CA GLU A 163 -14.02 -6.96 -17.79
C GLU A 163 -12.57 -6.99 -17.30
N THR A 164 -12.10 -5.91 -16.65
CA THR A 164 -10.71 -5.77 -16.21
C THR A 164 -10.40 -6.65 -15.01
N GLU A 165 -9.25 -7.31 -15.00
CA GLU A 165 -8.75 -8.00 -13.81
C GLU A 165 -8.33 -6.98 -12.75
N ILE A 166 -8.84 -7.09 -11.52
CA ILE A 166 -8.45 -6.20 -10.42
C ILE A 166 -7.67 -7.02 -9.41
N TRP A 167 -6.43 -6.62 -9.15
CA TRP A 167 -5.51 -7.24 -8.20
C TRP A 167 -5.34 -6.34 -6.98
N CYS A 168 -5.80 -6.81 -5.83
CA CYS A 168 -5.65 -6.10 -4.56
C CYS A 168 -4.40 -6.63 -3.83
N VAL A 169 -3.41 -5.77 -3.65
CA VAL A 169 -2.15 -6.13 -3.01
C VAL A 169 -2.23 -5.86 -1.51
N THR A 170 -1.85 -6.83 -0.68
CA THR A 170 -1.79 -6.61 0.78
C THR A 170 -0.61 -5.70 1.16
N LEU A 171 -0.78 -4.93 2.22
CA LEU A 171 0.25 -4.04 2.76
C LEU A 171 1.43 -4.87 3.30
N VAL A 172 2.64 -4.37 3.08
CA VAL A 172 3.88 -5.01 3.52
C VAL A 172 4.62 -4.10 4.51
N PRO A 173 5.24 -4.63 5.58
CA PRO A 173 6.08 -3.84 6.47
C PRO A 173 7.34 -3.29 5.77
N GLY A 174 7.64 -2.02 5.97
CA GLY A 174 8.90 -1.41 5.53
C GLY A 174 9.96 -1.44 6.64
N ARG A 175 11.23 -1.47 6.25
CA ARG A 175 12.38 -1.44 7.15
C ARG A 175 13.42 -0.42 6.67
N ILE A 176 13.96 0.40 7.57
CA ILE A 176 14.92 1.42 7.18
C ILE A 176 16.20 0.77 6.66
N ALA A 177 16.71 1.27 5.53
CA ALA A 177 17.96 0.83 4.93
C ALA A 177 19.11 0.78 5.96
N GLY A 178 19.87 -0.31 5.93
CA GLY A 178 20.98 -0.55 6.85
C GLY A 178 20.59 -1.02 8.26
N HIS A 179 19.30 -1.14 8.59
CA HIS A 179 18.87 -1.68 9.89
C HIS A 179 18.67 -3.20 9.82
N ALA A 180 19.29 -3.93 10.75
CA ALA A 180 19.23 -5.38 10.80
C ALA A 180 17.99 -5.93 11.51
N LYS A 181 17.37 -5.14 12.39
CA LYS A 181 16.19 -5.54 13.17
C LYS A 181 14.89 -5.10 12.49
N GLN A 182 13.79 -5.80 12.79
CA GLN A 182 12.44 -5.31 12.52
C GLN A 182 12.24 -3.97 13.22
N GLN A 183 11.55 -3.06 12.54
CA GLN A 183 11.26 -1.73 13.07
C GLN A 183 9.81 -1.29 12.80
N PHE A 184 9.02 -2.06 12.07
CA PHE A 184 7.66 -1.66 11.73
C PHE A 184 6.76 -1.65 12.98
N ALA A 185 5.99 -0.59 13.16
CA ALA A 185 4.92 -0.55 14.15
C ALA A 185 3.80 -1.48 13.66
N TYR A 186 3.41 -2.51 14.42
CA TYR A 186 2.38 -3.47 13.98
C TYR A 186 0.98 -3.18 14.53
N ASP A 187 0.87 -2.41 15.61
CA ASP A 187 -0.40 -1.94 16.16
C ASP A 187 -0.29 -0.42 16.27
N PHE A 188 -0.75 0.30 15.24
CA PHE A 188 -0.66 1.75 15.20
C PHE A 188 -2.07 2.32 15.28
N ARG A 189 -2.23 3.36 16.10
CA ARG A 189 -3.53 3.97 16.43
C ARG A 189 -4.53 3.02 17.08
N GLY A 190 -4.04 1.96 17.72
CA GLY A 190 -4.88 0.95 18.39
C GLY A 190 -5.59 0.03 17.41
N VAL A 191 -5.07 -0.06 16.19
CA VAL A 191 -5.58 -0.93 15.13
C VAL A 191 -4.41 -1.76 14.59
N PRO A 192 -4.44 -3.09 14.77
CA PRO A 192 -3.44 -3.99 14.23
C PRO A 192 -3.33 -3.89 12.70
N PHE A 193 -2.11 -3.88 12.20
CA PHE A 193 -1.78 -3.90 10.77
C PHE A 193 -2.43 -5.08 10.04
N ALA A 194 -2.49 -6.23 10.72
CA ALA A 194 -3.17 -7.43 10.23
C ALA A 194 -4.64 -7.18 9.86
N GLU A 195 -5.36 -6.35 10.63
CA GLU A 195 -6.78 -6.08 10.38
C GLU A 195 -7.00 -5.29 9.09
N TYR A 196 -6.06 -4.42 8.70
CA TYR A 196 -6.11 -3.75 7.38
C TYR A 196 -5.90 -4.75 6.25
N ASN A 197 -4.93 -5.66 6.38
CA ASN A 197 -4.72 -6.70 5.37
C ASN A 197 -5.89 -7.68 5.27
N ASP A 198 -6.52 -8.04 6.39
CA ASP A 198 -7.72 -8.86 6.39
C ASP A 198 -8.92 -8.13 5.77
N ALA A 199 -9.05 -6.81 5.98
CA ALA A 199 -10.05 -5.99 5.31
C ALA A 199 -9.82 -5.93 3.79
N ILE A 200 -8.58 -5.80 3.31
CA ILE A 200 -8.24 -5.83 1.88
C ILE A 200 -8.64 -7.18 1.26
N ARG A 201 -8.23 -8.30 1.89
CA ARG A 201 -8.58 -9.65 1.42
C ARG A 201 -10.09 -9.84 1.35
N ALA A 202 -10.80 -9.48 2.42
CA ALA A 202 -12.25 -9.62 2.49
C ALA A 202 -12.96 -8.78 1.41
N ALA A 203 -12.61 -7.50 1.27
CA ALA A 203 -13.21 -6.63 0.25
C ALA A 203 -12.94 -7.13 -1.17
N ALA A 204 -11.72 -7.60 -1.45
CA ALA A 204 -11.35 -8.17 -2.74
C ALA A 204 -12.19 -9.42 -3.07
N HIS A 205 -12.25 -10.38 -2.16
CA HIS A 205 -13.03 -11.60 -2.35
C HIS A 205 -14.53 -11.34 -2.48
N GLU A 206 -15.09 -10.42 -1.67
CA GLU A 206 -16.50 -10.01 -1.76
C GLU A 206 -16.83 -9.35 -3.11
N ALA A 207 -15.88 -8.60 -3.69
CA ALA A 207 -16.02 -7.96 -5.00
C ALA A 207 -15.69 -8.88 -6.19
N GLY A 208 -15.26 -10.13 -5.94
CA GLY A 208 -14.77 -11.03 -6.99
C GLY A 208 -13.48 -10.54 -7.66
N ALA A 209 -12.68 -9.74 -6.96
CA ALA A 209 -11.34 -9.34 -7.36
C ALA A 209 -10.29 -10.37 -6.88
N HIS A 210 -9.09 -10.30 -7.46
CA HIS A 210 -7.96 -11.12 -7.05
C HIS A 210 -7.21 -10.52 -5.87
N VAL A 211 -6.52 -11.37 -5.11
CA VAL A 211 -5.64 -10.97 -4.01
C VAL A 211 -4.20 -11.34 -4.35
N ALA A 212 -3.35 -10.33 -4.48
CA ALA A 212 -1.90 -10.47 -4.48
C ALA A 212 -1.40 -10.37 -3.03
N ASP A 213 -1.42 -11.48 -2.29
CA ASP A 213 -1.09 -11.47 -0.87
C ASP A 213 0.43 -11.40 -0.61
N ALA A 214 1.01 -10.23 -0.88
CA ALA A 214 2.43 -9.95 -0.68
C ALA A 214 2.87 -10.10 0.79
N PHE A 215 1.99 -9.76 1.75
CA PHE A 215 2.26 -9.98 3.17
C PHE A 215 2.51 -11.46 3.50
N ALA A 216 1.85 -12.40 2.80
CA ALA A 216 2.03 -13.82 3.04
C ALA A 216 3.47 -14.30 2.78
N CYS A 217 4.28 -13.55 2.01
CA CYS A 217 5.70 -13.83 1.87
C CYS A 217 6.47 -13.71 3.21
N GLY A 218 5.95 -12.93 4.16
CA GLY A 218 6.53 -12.78 5.50
C GLY A 218 7.86 -12.04 5.51
N MET A 219 8.05 -11.10 4.58
CA MET A 219 9.30 -10.37 4.37
C MET A 219 9.08 -8.86 4.42
N ASP A 220 9.96 -8.15 5.11
CA ASP A 220 10.00 -6.69 5.05
C ASP A 220 10.69 -6.22 3.76
N TYR A 221 10.33 -5.04 3.26
CA TYR A 221 11.09 -4.37 2.19
C TYR A 221 11.95 -3.22 2.71
N GLU A 222 13.03 -2.92 2.00
CA GLU A 222 13.95 -1.82 2.34
C GLU A 222 13.36 -0.45 1.96
N ALA A 223 13.37 0.48 2.91
CA ALA A 223 12.80 1.81 2.80
C ALA A 223 13.72 2.88 3.39
N ILE A 224 13.52 4.16 3.06
CA ILE A 224 14.30 5.25 3.68
C ILE A 224 13.78 5.65 5.07
N GLU A 225 12.46 5.70 5.24
CA GLU A 225 11.78 6.12 6.49
C GLU A 225 10.80 5.05 7.00
N GLY A 226 11.00 3.81 6.55
CA GLY A 226 10.14 2.68 6.91
C GLY A 226 8.82 2.60 6.12
N THR A 227 8.62 3.48 5.14
CA THR A 227 7.43 3.44 4.27
C THR A 227 7.76 3.62 2.79
N HIS A 228 8.68 4.51 2.42
CA HIS A 228 9.01 4.71 1.01
C HIS A 228 10.18 3.83 0.58
N PRO A 229 9.98 2.86 -0.35
CA PRO A 229 11.02 1.98 -0.82
C PRO A 229 12.27 2.66 -1.35
N THR A 230 13.42 2.06 -1.08
CA THR A 230 14.64 2.31 -1.88
C THR A 230 14.55 1.61 -3.23
N ALA A 231 15.51 1.80 -4.12
CA ALA A 231 15.61 0.98 -5.34
C ALA A 231 15.70 -0.53 -5.06
N ARG A 232 16.27 -0.95 -3.92
CA ARG A 232 16.22 -2.35 -3.49
C ARG A 232 14.82 -2.72 -3.01
N GLY A 233 14.20 -1.89 -2.18
CA GLY A 233 12.81 -2.07 -1.75
C GLY A 233 11.83 -2.22 -2.90
N MET A 234 11.99 -1.45 -3.98
CA MET A 234 11.15 -1.56 -5.18
C MET A 234 11.24 -2.94 -5.83
N ARG A 235 12.44 -3.53 -5.92
CA ARG A 235 12.63 -4.89 -6.46
C ARG A 235 12.03 -5.95 -5.53
N GLN A 236 12.22 -5.78 -4.22
CA GLN A 236 11.63 -6.67 -3.21
C GLN A 236 10.10 -6.67 -3.29
N LEU A 237 9.47 -5.49 -3.36
CA LEU A 237 8.02 -5.36 -3.54
C LEU A 237 7.57 -5.98 -4.87
N ALA A 238 8.20 -5.62 -5.98
CA ALA A 238 7.85 -6.16 -7.30
C ALA A 238 7.89 -7.69 -7.33
N GLY A 239 8.94 -8.28 -6.75
CA GLY A 239 9.09 -9.72 -6.68
C GLY A 239 8.05 -10.42 -5.79
N MET A 240 7.72 -9.84 -4.62
CA MET A 240 6.64 -10.35 -3.77
C MET A 240 5.28 -10.24 -4.46
N PHE A 241 5.04 -9.15 -5.18
CA PHE A 241 3.76 -8.90 -5.86
C PHE A 241 3.60 -9.89 -7.01
N ALA A 242 4.60 -10.02 -7.88
CA ALA A 242 4.60 -10.98 -8.99
C ALA A 242 4.38 -12.41 -8.48
N TRP A 243 5.15 -12.83 -7.47
CA TRP A 243 5.03 -14.17 -6.91
C TRP A 243 3.63 -14.40 -6.31
N SER A 244 3.10 -13.46 -5.54
CA SER A 244 1.78 -13.60 -4.91
C SER A 244 0.63 -13.59 -5.93
N MET A 245 0.76 -12.86 -7.04
CA MET A 245 -0.20 -12.90 -8.15
C MET A 245 -0.21 -14.28 -8.83
N GLU A 246 0.97 -14.86 -9.04
CA GLU A 246 1.10 -16.18 -9.68
C GLU A 246 0.65 -17.34 -8.78
N HIS A 247 0.63 -17.15 -7.46
CA HIS A 247 0.40 -18.19 -6.46
C HIS A 247 -0.84 -17.93 -5.57
N GLU A 248 -1.79 -17.10 -6.03
CA GLU A 248 -3.01 -16.76 -5.27
C GLU A 248 -3.71 -18.01 -4.72
N THR A 249 -3.88 -19.04 -5.57
CA THR A 249 -4.62 -20.25 -5.18
C THR A 249 -3.85 -21.13 -4.20
N GLU A 250 -2.53 -21.21 -4.30
CA GLU A 250 -1.66 -21.93 -3.38
C GLU A 250 -1.64 -21.25 -2.01
N ILE A 251 -1.57 -19.91 -1.99
CA ILE A 251 -1.63 -19.13 -0.75
C ILE A 251 -3.00 -19.33 -0.08
N ASP A 252 -4.09 -19.25 -0.85
CA ASP A 252 -5.45 -19.52 -0.35
C ASP A 252 -5.59 -20.94 0.22
N ALA A 253 -5.01 -21.94 -0.43
CA ALA A 253 -5.05 -23.31 0.05
C ALA A 253 -4.23 -23.49 1.34
N ALA A 254 -3.11 -22.78 1.47
CA ALA A 254 -2.23 -22.88 2.64
C ALA A 254 -2.76 -22.11 3.85
N LEU A 255 -3.33 -20.92 3.65
CA LEU A 255 -3.69 -19.98 4.71
C LEU A 255 -5.20 -19.76 4.87
N GLY A 256 -6.02 -20.21 3.92
CA GLY A 256 -7.48 -20.01 3.89
C GLY A 256 -7.87 -18.61 3.40
N ARG A 257 -9.07 -18.42 2.81
CA ARG A 257 -9.52 -17.12 2.24
C ARG A 257 -10.02 -16.06 3.23
N GLY A 258 -10.05 -16.39 4.52
CA GLY A 258 -10.63 -15.54 5.56
C GLY A 258 -9.61 -14.57 6.19
N ALA A 259 -9.91 -14.15 7.42
CA ALA A 259 -8.94 -13.46 8.26
C ALA A 259 -7.71 -14.36 8.47
N ARG A 260 -6.53 -13.83 8.19
CA ARG A 260 -5.24 -14.53 8.30
C ARG A 260 -4.39 -13.99 9.43
N GLU A 261 -4.80 -12.89 10.07
CA GLU A 261 -3.98 -12.18 11.05
C GLU A 261 -2.56 -11.91 10.48
N LEU A 262 -1.53 -12.46 11.11
CA LEU A 262 -0.13 -12.37 10.70
C LEU A 262 0.40 -13.66 10.04
N ALA A 263 -0.47 -14.55 9.57
CA ALA A 263 -0.05 -15.81 8.97
C ALA A 263 0.72 -15.60 7.65
N THR A 264 1.79 -16.37 7.48
CA THR A 264 2.68 -16.34 6.31
C THR A 264 2.89 -17.74 5.76
N VAL A 265 3.23 -17.86 4.48
CA VAL A 265 3.64 -19.14 3.90
C VAL A 265 5.04 -19.55 4.42
N PRO A 266 5.36 -20.85 4.43
CA PRO A 266 6.73 -21.29 4.67
C PRO A 266 7.68 -20.72 3.62
N GLN A 267 8.86 -20.28 4.04
CA GLN A 267 9.85 -19.71 3.11
C GLN A 267 10.32 -20.65 2.01
N SER A 268 10.20 -21.97 2.20
CA SER A 268 10.49 -22.95 1.16
C SER A 268 9.55 -22.82 -0.05
N MET A 269 8.44 -22.09 0.06
CA MET A 269 7.57 -21.78 -1.07
C MET A 269 8.06 -20.59 -1.91
N LEU A 270 8.96 -19.76 -1.36
CA LEU A 270 9.48 -18.58 -2.07
C LEU A 270 10.68 -18.98 -2.96
N PRO A 271 10.74 -18.50 -4.21
CA PRO A 271 11.84 -18.83 -5.11
C PRO A 271 13.15 -18.21 -4.63
N ALA A 272 14.27 -18.89 -4.90
CA ALA A 272 15.60 -18.43 -4.49
C ALA A 272 15.95 -17.09 -5.14
N GLU A 273 15.48 -16.86 -6.37
CA GLU A 273 15.63 -15.62 -7.11
C GLU A 273 14.99 -14.44 -6.38
N LEU A 274 13.76 -14.60 -5.87
CA LEU A 274 13.10 -13.60 -5.04
C LEU A 274 13.90 -13.37 -3.74
N LEU A 275 14.24 -14.45 -3.03
CA LEU A 275 14.97 -14.35 -1.76
C LEU A 275 16.35 -13.70 -1.90
N SER A 276 16.94 -13.73 -3.09
CA SER A 276 18.25 -13.12 -3.36
C SER A 276 18.26 -11.59 -3.33
N GLU A 277 17.09 -10.94 -3.34
CA GLU A 277 16.97 -9.49 -3.12
C GLU A 277 17.26 -9.07 -1.68
N TRP A 278 17.36 -10.03 -0.75
CA TRP A 278 17.79 -9.82 0.62
C TRP A 278 19.18 -10.44 0.83
N GLU A 279 20.12 -9.66 1.36
CA GLU A 279 21.48 -10.14 1.67
C GLU A 279 21.46 -11.34 2.62
N ASP A 280 20.55 -11.31 3.61
CA ASP A 280 20.21 -12.45 4.46
C ASP A 280 18.70 -12.45 4.72
N ALA A 281 17.96 -13.22 3.93
CA ALA A 281 16.51 -13.30 4.05
C ALA A 281 16.03 -13.69 5.46
N THR A 282 16.83 -14.41 6.25
CA THR A 282 16.43 -14.83 7.61
C THR A 282 16.31 -13.67 8.59
N LEU A 283 17.08 -12.59 8.37
CA LEU A 283 17.04 -11.39 9.20
C LEU A 283 15.88 -10.46 8.82
N TRP A 284 15.32 -10.62 7.62
CA TRP A 284 14.31 -9.73 7.05
C TRP A 284 12.88 -10.20 7.21
N ARG A 285 12.66 -11.16 8.11
CA ARG A 285 11.33 -11.65 8.45
C ARG A 285 10.46 -10.57 9.08
N SER A 286 9.26 -10.45 8.55
CA SER A 286 8.17 -9.69 9.15
C SER A 286 7.74 -10.35 10.46
N ALA A 287 7.89 -9.63 11.56
CA ALA A 287 7.46 -10.08 12.88
C ALA A 287 7.14 -8.89 13.79
N PRO A 288 6.04 -8.93 14.56
CA PRO A 288 5.76 -7.91 15.55
C PRO A 288 6.79 -7.97 16.67
N LEU A 289 7.30 -6.81 17.06
CA LEU A 289 8.25 -6.69 18.17
C LEU A 289 7.57 -6.73 19.55
N CYS A 290 6.29 -6.32 19.62
CA CYS A 290 5.53 -6.19 20.86
C CYS A 290 4.09 -6.67 20.62
N ALA A 291 3.51 -7.38 21.59
CA ALA A 291 2.16 -7.95 21.48
C ALA A 291 1.10 -7.21 22.32
N ASP A 292 1.51 -6.38 23.29
CA ASP A 292 0.64 -6.05 24.42
C ASP A 292 0.12 -4.60 24.45
N LYS A 293 0.62 -3.70 23.58
CA LYS A 293 0.24 -2.27 23.59
C LYS A 293 0.31 -1.62 22.20
N PRO A 294 -0.64 -0.72 21.88
CA PRO A 294 -0.55 0.11 20.68
C PRO A 294 0.71 0.99 20.68
N CYS A 295 1.31 1.14 19.51
CA CYS A 295 2.49 1.94 19.26
C CYS A 295 2.24 3.45 19.40
N SER A 296 0.99 3.93 19.31
CA SER A 296 0.63 5.36 19.33
C SER A 296 1.04 6.12 20.59
N PHE A 297 1.38 5.42 21.66
CA PHE A 297 1.84 6.01 22.92
C PHE A 297 3.08 5.30 23.47
N CYS A 298 3.76 4.52 22.63
CA CYS A 298 4.97 3.82 23.01
C CYS A 298 6.16 4.79 22.99
N GLU A 299 7.03 4.71 24.00
CA GLU A 299 8.25 5.53 24.06
C GLU A 299 9.25 5.19 22.95
N HIS A 300 9.14 3.99 22.38
CA HIS A 300 9.97 3.50 21.28
C HIS A 300 9.41 3.84 19.89
N ALA A 301 8.18 4.36 19.79
CA ALA A 301 7.63 4.77 18.51
C ALA A 301 8.33 6.05 18.05
N MET A 302 8.92 6.03 16.85
CA MET A 302 9.72 7.14 16.34
C MET A 302 8.86 8.37 16.00
N ALA A 303 7.57 8.19 15.71
CA ALA A 303 6.62 9.26 15.50
C ALA A 303 5.17 8.82 15.81
N PRO A 304 4.76 8.85 17.08
CA PRO A 304 3.40 8.45 17.45
C PRO A 304 2.31 9.42 16.93
N ASN A 305 2.67 10.61 16.45
CA ASN A 305 1.74 11.70 16.10
C ASN A 305 1.58 11.88 14.58
N ASN A 306 1.53 13.11 14.05
CA ASN A 306 1.27 13.39 12.63
C ASN A 306 2.54 13.36 11.76
N ALA A 307 3.68 12.97 12.31
CA ALA A 307 4.87 12.71 11.51
C ALA A 307 4.76 11.31 10.86
N TRP A 308 4.99 11.25 9.55
CA TRP A 308 4.78 10.05 8.73
C TRP A 308 5.93 9.05 8.91
N LEU A 309 5.89 8.28 9.99
CA LEU A 309 6.98 7.39 10.40
C LEU A 309 6.38 6.18 11.13
N LEU A 310 6.16 5.08 10.40
CA LEU A 310 5.55 3.85 10.90
C LEU A 310 6.57 2.93 11.59
N MET A 311 7.50 3.52 12.35
CA MET A 311 8.71 2.85 12.85
C MET A 311 8.88 2.92 14.35
N CYS A 312 9.58 1.94 14.90
CA CYS A 312 10.04 1.87 16.27
C CYS A 312 11.56 1.65 16.36
N ASP A 313 12.16 2.08 17.46
CA ASP A 313 13.62 2.10 17.68
C ASP A 313 14.15 0.99 18.63
N ASN A 314 13.34 -0.05 18.87
CA ASN A 314 13.66 -1.19 19.75
C ASN A 314 14.89 -2.06 19.31
#